data_AF-A0A534T373-F1
#
_entry.id   AF-A0A534T373-F1
#
_cell.length_a   1.000
_cell.length_b   1.000
_cell.length_c   1.000
_cell.angle_alpha   90.00
_cell.angle_beta   90.00
_cell.angle_gamma   90.00
#
_symmetry.space_group_name_H-M   'P 1'
#
loop_
_entity.id
_entity.type
_entity.pdbx_description
1 polymer ?
#
loop_
_entity_poly.entity_id
_entity_poly.type
_entity_poly.pdbx_seq_one_letter_code
_entity_poly.pdbx_strand_id
1 'polypeptide(L)'
;MSLADAGRYDPPFAARVASKVGARFVVLGALGRFRQREGSALGVTSPASVVYQVALVRASDRAILASDRLDYTQQALSENLLDLPRFLKGGGRWVTREEILDGGLEETARKLAKTLGATTPARAR
;
A
#
# COMPACT_ATOMS: atom_id res chain seq x y z
N MET A 1 -4.72 -8.04 -13.82
CA MET A 1 -4.10 -6.75 -14.16
C MET A 1 -2.68 -6.77 -13.62
N SER A 2 -1.71 -6.84 -14.52
CA SER A 2 -0.29 -6.88 -14.17
C SER A 2 0.21 -5.45 -13.91
N LEU A 3 1.25 -5.29 -13.09
CA LEU A 3 1.86 -4.01 -12.74
C LEU A 3 2.30 -3.18 -13.97
N ALA A 4 2.58 -3.83 -15.09
CA ALA A 4 2.93 -3.19 -16.36
C ALA A 4 1.76 -2.42 -17.00
N ASP A 5 0.50 -2.79 -16.71
CA ASP A 5 -0.68 -2.21 -17.34
C ASP A 5 -1.04 -0.82 -16.78
N ALA A 6 -0.47 -0.44 -15.63
CA ALA A 6 -0.78 0.82 -14.98
C ALA A 6 -0.14 2.05 -15.64
N GLY A 7 0.74 1.88 -16.64
CA GLY A 7 1.31 2.94 -17.49
C GLY A 7 2.01 4.13 -16.80
N ARG A 8 1.99 4.19 -15.47
CA ARG A 8 2.35 5.36 -14.63
C ARG A 8 3.33 5.01 -13.51
N TYR A 9 3.71 3.73 -13.39
CA TYR A 9 4.76 3.31 -12.48
C TYR A 9 6.11 3.40 -13.18
N ASP A 10 6.70 4.59 -13.16
CA ASP A 10 7.97 4.89 -13.82
C ASP A 10 9.03 5.28 -12.77
N PRO A 11 9.78 4.31 -12.22
CA PRO A 11 10.87 4.57 -11.29
C PRO A 11 11.92 5.55 -11.84
N PRO A 12 12.33 5.48 -13.13
CA PRO A 12 13.16 6.52 -13.74
C PRO A 12 12.59 7.94 -13.65
N PHE A 13 11.30 8.14 -13.97
CA PHE A 13 10.67 9.45 -13.86
C PHE A 13 10.59 9.93 -12.41
N ALA A 14 10.17 9.06 -11.50
CA ALA A 14 10.09 9.37 -10.07
C ALA A 14 11.47 9.79 -9.53
N ALA A 15 12.53 9.04 -9.86
CA ALA A 15 13.90 9.37 -9.48
C ALA A 15 14.34 10.72 -10.06
N ARG A 16 13.97 11.04 -11.31
CA ARG A 16 14.26 12.33 -11.93
C ARG A 16 13.60 13.49 -11.19
N VAL A 17 12.33 13.36 -10.79
CA VAL A 17 11.63 14.36 -9.98
C VAL A 17 12.32 14.53 -8.63
N ALA A 18 12.68 13.43 -7.97
CA ALA A 18 13.39 13.43 -6.70
C ALA A 18 14.72 14.20 -6.79
N SER A 19 15.52 13.93 -7.82
CA SER A 19 16.78 14.63 -8.07
C SER A 19 16.59 16.14 -8.25
N LYS A 20 15.53 16.57 -8.96
CA LYS A 20 15.25 18.00 -9.19
C LYS A 20 14.92 18.78 -7.91
N VAL A 21 14.41 18.10 -6.88
CA VAL A 21 14.06 18.71 -5.58
C VAL A 21 15.08 18.41 -4.48
N GLY A 22 16.24 17.82 -4.83
CA GLY A 22 17.29 17.48 -3.87
C GLY A 22 16.95 16.29 -2.95
N ALA A 23 15.95 15.47 -3.28
CA ALA A 23 15.58 14.30 -2.50
C ALA A 23 16.47 13.09 -2.84
N ARG A 24 16.92 12.35 -1.80
CA ARG A 24 17.68 11.09 -1.97
C ARG A 24 16.81 9.90 -2.38
N PHE A 25 15.55 9.92 -1.98
CA PHE A 25 14.61 8.84 -2.19
C PHE A 25 13.24 9.40 -2.58
N VAL A 26 12.47 8.60 -3.31
CA VAL A 26 11.09 8.89 -3.68
C VAL A 26 10.24 7.66 -3.44
N VAL A 27 9.04 7.87 -2.92
CA VAL A 27 8.01 6.84 -2.83
C VAL A 27 7.00 7.11 -3.94
N LEU A 28 6.74 6.10 -4.77
CA LEU A 28 5.68 6.12 -5.77
C LEU A 28 4.70 4.99 -5.51
N GLY A 29 3.42 5.25 -5.76
CA GLY A 29 2.38 4.23 -5.60
C GLY A 29 1.28 4.38 -6.63
N ALA A 30 0.54 3.30 -6.83
CA ALA A 30 -0.64 3.27 -7.69
C ALA A 30 -1.78 2.54 -6.98
N LEU A 31 -2.95 3.16 -6.96
CA LEU A 31 -4.19 2.59 -6.47
C LEU A 31 -4.95 1.99 -7.66
N GLY A 32 -5.09 0.66 -7.68
CA GLY A 32 -5.74 -0.07 -8.76
C GLY A 32 -7.22 -0.31 -8.51
N ARG A 33 -7.59 -0.72 -7.29
CA ARG A 33 -8.99 -0.94 -6.90
C ARG A 33 -9.26 -0.16 -5.63
N PHE A 34 -10.37 0.56 -5.62
CA PHE A 34 -10.82 1.35 -4.47
C PHE A 34 -12.34 1.40 -4.48
N ARG A 35 -12.97 0.32 -4.00
CA ARG A 35 -14.42 0.15 -4.02
C ARG A 35 -14.96 0.09 -2.61
N GLN A 36 -16.00 0.89 -2.38
CA GLN A 36 -16.76 0.85 -1.12
C GLN A 36 -17.78 -0.27 -1.21
N ARG A 37 -18.13 -0.78 -0.04
CA ARG A 37 -19.21 -1.74 0.10
C ARG A 37 -20.54 -1.15 -0.40
N GLU A 38 -21.31 -1.97 -1.11
CA GLU A 38 -22.72 -1.72 -1.42
C GLU A 38 -23.59 -2.83 -0.80
N GLY A 39 -24.66 -2.43 -0.10
CA GLY A 39 -25.60 -3.35 0.57
C GLY A 39 -26.00 -2.90 1.98
N SER A 40 -26.92 -3.62 2.61
CA SER A 40 -27.36 -3.39 4.00
C SER A 40 -26.57 -4.26 4.99
N ALA A 41 -26.84 -4.15 6.30
CA ALA A 41 -26.25 -5.03 7.31
C ALA A 41 -26.70 -6.50 7.17
N LEU A 42 -27.79 -6.76 6.44
CA LEU A 42 -28.41 -8.08 6.27
C LEU A 42 -28.20 -8.68 4.87
N GLY A 43 -27.61 -7.93 3.94
CA GLY A 43 -27.37 -8.39 2.58
C GLY A 43 -26.26 -7.57 1.92
N VAL A 44 -25.11 -8.20 1.70
CA VAL A 44 -23.95 -7.59 1.02
C VAL A 44 -24.10 -7.86 -0.48
N THR A 45 -24.13 -6.80 -1.29
CA THR A 45 -24.15 -6.91 -2.76
C THR A 45 -22.73 -6.81 -3.33
N SER A 46 -21.87 -5.99 -2.72
CA SER A 46 -20.44 -5.98 -3.02
C SER A 46 -19.60 -5.59 -1.79
N PRO A 47 -18.53 -6.33 -1.45
CA PRO A 47 -17.66 -5.98 -0.34
C PRO A 47 -16.74 -4.80 -0.62
N ALA A 48 -16.25 -4.13 0.43
CA ALA A 48 -15.17 -3.16 0.30
C ALA A 48 -13.90 -3.85 -0.22
N SER A 49 -13.22 -3.22 -1.18
CA SER A 49 -12.05 -3.81 -1.85
C SER A 49 -11.03 -2.73 -2.21
N VAL A 50 -9.79 -2.97 -1.83
CA VAL A 50 -8.66 -2.08 -2.08
C VAL A 50 -7.49 -2.88 -2.66
N VAL A 51 -6.91 -2.36 -3.74
CA VAL A 51 -5.64 -2.85 -4.30
C VAL A 51 -4.73 -1.68 -4.55
N TYR A 52 -3.54 -1.70 -3.98
CA TYR A 52 -2.50 -0.75 -4.32
C TYR A 52 -1.12 -1.41 -4.36
N GLN A 53 -0.18 -0.72 -4.97
CA GLN A 53 1.25 -1.05 -4.94
C GLN A 53 2.07 0.20 -4.67
N VAL A 54 3.20 0.06 -4.00
CA VAL A 54 4.13 1.13 -3.63
C VAL A 54 5.57 0.68 -3.87
N ALA A 55 6.46 1.57 -4.31
CA ALA A 55 7.92 1.39 -4.21
C ALA A 55 8.59 2.60 -3.60
N LEU A 56 9.71 2.31 -2.94
CA LEU A 56 10.74 3.24 -2.56
C LEU A 56 11.88 3.14 -3.58
N VAL A 57 12.23 4.26 -4.19
CA VAL A 57 13.27 4.35 -5.23
C VAL A 57 14.36 5.31 -4.76
N ARG A 58 15.62 4.95 -5.00
CA ARG A 58 16.77 5.82 -4.77
C ARG A 58 17.01 6.71 -5.98
N ALA A 59 17.17 8.01 -5.75
CA ALA A 59 17.30 8.98 -6.83
C ALA A 59 18.64 8.85 -7.59
N SER A 60 19.71 8.42 -6.94
CA SER A 60 21.07 8.40 -7.51
C SER A 60 21.26 7.39 -8.64
N ASP A 61 20.66 6.21 -8.52
CA ASP A 61 20.87 5.06 -9.42
C ASP A 61 19.54 4.46 -9.92
N ARG A 62 18.40 5.04 -9.52
CA ARG A 62 17.04 4.58 -9.85
C ARG A 62 16.73 3.18 -9.30
N ALA A 63 17.50 2.71 -8.31
CA ALA A 63 17.26 1.41 -7.70
C ALA A 63 15.96 1.41 -6.88
N ILE A 64 15.13 0.39 -7.10
CA ILE A 64 14.01 0.09 -6.20
C ILE A 64 14.58 -0.56 -4.95
N LEU A 65 14.47 0.11 -3.81
CA LEU A 65 15.00 -0.35 -2.53
C LEU A 65 14.02 -1.24 -1.78
N ALA A 66 12.72 -0.96 -1.94
CA ALA A 66 11.64 -1.75 -1.39
C ALA A 66 10.38 -1.54 -2.21
N SER A 67 9.49 -2.53 -2.18
CA SER A 67 8.15 -2.44 -2.71
C SER A 67 7.17 -3.16 -1.79
N ASP A 68 5.92 -2.72 -1.78
CA ASP A 68 4.84 -3.38 -1.06
C ASP A 68 3.57 -3.37 -1.91
N ARG A 69 2.69 -4.34 -1.67
CA ARG A 69 1.39 -4.45 -2.36
C ARG A 69 0.33 -4.89 -1.37
N LEU A 70 -0.83 -4.23 -1.45
CA LEU A 70 -2.06 -4.71 -0.83
C LEU A 70 -3.01 -5.18 -1.92
N ASP A 71 -3.60 -6.36 -1.73
CA ASP A 71 -4.78 -6.80 -2.47
C ASP A 71 -5.76 -7.37 -1.46
N TYR A 72 -6.74 -6.56 -1.08
CA TYR A 72 -7.68 -6.90 -0.02
C TYR A 72 -9.10 -6.70 -0.49
N THR A 73 -9.91 -7.74 -0.32
CA THR A 73 -11.37 -7.69 -0.48
C THR A 73 -11.97 -8.24 0.79
N GLN A 74 -12.78 -7.44 1.47
CA GLN A 74 -13.41 -7.84 2.72
C GLN A 74 -14.37 -9.00 2.45
N GLN A 75 -14.27 -10.08 3.22
CA GLN A 75 -15.23 -11.20 3.12
C GLN A 75 -16.50 -10.88 3.91
N ALA A 76 -17.62 -11.49 3.53
CA ALA A 76 -18.85 -11.32 4.27
C ALA A 76 -18.72 -11.92 5.68
N LEU A 77 -19.22 -11.20 6.69
CA LEU A 77 -19.18 -11.66 8.10
C LEU A 77 -19.83 -13.05 8.27
N SER A 78 -20.79 -13.40 7.41
CA SER A 78 -21.47 -14.70 7.40
C SER A 78 -20.60 -15.88 6.94
N GLU A 79 -19.50 -15.64 6.22
CA GLU A 79 -18.68 -16.71 5.65
C GLU A 79 -17.38 -16.99 6.43
N ASN A 80 -16.92 -16.09 7.31
CA ASN A 80 -15.56 -16.23 7.91
C ASN A 80 -15.42 -15.64 9.33
N LEU A 81 -16.21 -16.14 10.29
CA LEU A 81 -16.05 -15.76 11.70
C LEU A 81 -14.90 -16.49 12.42
N LEU A 82 -14.26 -17.49 11.80
CA LEU A 82 -13.29 -18.40 12.47
C LEU A 82 -11.80 -18.12 12.19
N ASP A 83 -11.45 -17.23 11.25
CA ASP A 83 -10.06 -17.15 10.75
C ASP A 83 -9.31 -15.82 10.98
N LEU A 84 -9.78 -14.92 11.85
CA LEU A 84 -9.30 -13.52 11.79
C LEU A 84 -8.66 -12.93 13.07
N PRO A 85 -7.47 -13.42 13.47
CA PRO A 85 -6.60 -12.73 14.44
C PRO A 85 -6.16 -11.32 14.02
N ARG A 86 -6.28 -10.96 12.73
CA ARG A 86 -5.90 -9.64 12.19
C ARG A 86 -7.03 -8.61 12.16
N PHE A 87 -8.27 -8.97 12.47
CA PHE A 87 -9.45 -8.06 12.40
C PHE A 87 -9.74 -7.31 13.71
N LEU A 88 -9.01 -7.59 14.78
CA LEU A 88 -9.25 -7.00 16.11
C LEU A 88 -8.92 -5.50 16.21
N LYS A 89 -8.30 -4.87 15.21
CA LYS A 89 -8.14 -3.40 15.21
C LYS A 89 -9.43 -2.64 14.86
N GLY A 90 -10.41 -3.30 14.22
CA GLY A 90 -11.70 -2.70 13.85
C GLY A 90 -12.82 -2.91 14.87
N GLY A 91 -12.61 -3.70 15.94
CA GLY A 91 -13.65 -3.93 16.95
C GLY A 91 -14.88 -4.69 16.45
N GLY A 92 -14.72 -5.58 15.46
CA GLY A 92 -15.82 -6.42 14.97
C GLY A 92 -16.84 -5.71 14.06
N ARG A 93 -16.53 -4.49 13.59
CA ARG A 93 -17.37 -3.76 12.62
C ARG A 93 -16.82 -3.86 11.20
N TRP A 94 -17.71 -3.66 10.24
CA TRP A 94 -17.34 -3.49 8.84
C TRP A 94 -16.43 -2.26 8.67
N VAL A 95 -15.34 -2.42 7.92
CA VAL A 95 -14.38 -1.36 7.64
C VAL A 95 -14.66 -0.75 6.27
N THR A 96 -14.50 0.56 6.17
CA THR A 96 -14.60 1.30 4.90
C THR A 96 -13.37 1.05 4.03
N ARG A 97 -13.47 1.35 2.72
CA ARG A 97 -12.32 1.29 1.82
C ARG A 97 -11.19 2.24 2.27
N GLU A 98 -11.55 3.39 2.85
CA GLU A 98 -10.60 4.36 3.41
C GLU A 98 -9.83 3.74 4.57
N GLU A 99 -10.51 3.10 5.52
CA GLU A 99 -9.86 2.43 6.65
C GLU A 99 -8.96 1.27 6.23
N ILE A 100 -9.37 0.49 5.21
CA ILE A 100 -8.54 -0.55 4.61
C ILE A 100 -7.26 0.07 4.00
N LEU A 101 -7.41 1.17 3.26
CA LEU A 101 -6.29 1.86 2.63
C LEU A 101 -5.33 2.45 3.66
N ASP A 102 -5.84 3.15 4.66
CA ASP A 102 -5.06 3.81 5.71
C ASP A 102 -4.26 2.77 6.52
N GLY A 103 -4.91 1.68 6.94
CA GLY A 103 -4.24 0.59 7.65
C GLY A 103 -3.17 -0.10 6.80
N GLY A 104 -3.44 -0.29 5.51
CA GLY A 104 -2.46 -0.80 4.57
C GLY A 104 -1.25 0.13 4.43
N LEU A 105 -1.49 1.42 4.18
CA LEU A 105 -0.44 2.42 3.98
C LEU A 105 0.40 2.63 5.24
N GLU A 106 -0.18 2.53 6.44
CA GLU A 106 0.56 2.57 7.70
C GLU A 106 1.57 1.41 7.79
N GLU A 107 1.15 0.20 7.47
CA GLU A 107 2.02 -0.98 7.46
C GLU A 107 3.10 -0.87 6.36
N THR A 108 2.72 -0.42 5.16
CA THR A 108 3.68 -0.14 4.09
C THR A 108 4.71 0.90 4.52
N ALA A 109 4.29 2.01 5.15
CA ALA A 109 5.20 3.05 5.62
C ALA A 109 6.19 2.51 6.65
N ARG A 110 5.76 1.67 7.59
CA ARG A 110 6.64 1.00 8.57
C ARG A 110 7.70 0.13 7.88
N LYS A 111 7.32 -0.66 6.88
CA LYS A 111 8.26 -1.48 6.09
C LYS A 111 9.27 -0.61 5.35
N LEU A 112 8.82 0.45 4.68
CA LEU A 112 9.70 1.37 3.95
C LEU A 112 10.68 2.09 4.89
N ALA A 113 10.21 2.55 6.05
CA ALA A 113 11.07 3.18 7.06
C ALA A 113 12.15 2.22 7.57
N LYS A 114 11.81 0.94 7.78
CA LYS A 114 12.79 -0.10 8.14
C LYS A 114 13.87 -0.27 7.06
N THR A 115 13.49 -0.29 5.78
CA THR A 115 14.44 -0.35 4.66
C THR A 115 15.36 0.88 4.64
N LEU A 116 14.84 2.08 4.87
CA LEU A 116 15.66 3.31 4.94
C LEU A 116 16.66 3.28 6.11
N GLY A 117 16.24 2.78 7.28
CA GLY A 117 17.13 2.57 8.42
C GLY A 117 18.25 1.57 8.14
N ALA A 118 17.96 0.49 7.41
CA ALA A 118 18.96 -0.49 6.99
C ALA A 118 19.91 0.01 5.87
N THR A 119 19.46 0.99 5.07
CA THR A 119 20.19 1.47 3.88
C THR A 119 21.02 2.74 4.14
N THR A 120 20.93 3.33 5.34
CA THR A 120 21.75 4.51 5.69
C THR A 120 23.18 4.07 5.97
N PRO A 121 24.18 4.38 5.12
CA PRO A 121 25.55 4.10 5.47
C PRO A 121 25.91 4.92 6.71
N ALA A 122 26.59 4.30 7.68
CA ALA A 122 27.20 5.01 8.79
C ALA A 122 28.02 6.17 8.20
N ARG A 123 27.73 7.41 8.61
CA ARG A 123 28.53 8.56 8.21
C ARG A 123 29.98 8.25 8.57
N ALA A 124 30.84 8.05 7.57
CA ALA A 124 32.27 8.13 7.76
C ALA A 124 32.57 9.56 8.25
N ARG A 125 33.13 9.64 9.45
CA ARG A 125 33.70 10.86 10.02
C ARG A 125 35.02 11.16 9.34
#